data_AF-F4NRV2-F1
#
_entry.id   AF-F4NRV2-F1
#
_cell.length_a   1.000
_cell.length_b   1.000
_cell.length_c   1.000
_cell.angle_alpha   90.00
_cell.angle_beta   90.00
_cell.angle_gamma   90.00
#
_symmetry.space_group_name_H-M   'P 1'
#
loop_
_entity.id
_entity.type
_entity.pdbx_description
1 polymer ?
#
loop_
_entity_poly.entity_id
_entity_poly.type
_entity_poly.pdbx_seq_one_letter_code
_entity_poly.pdbx_strand_id
1 'polypeptide(L)'
;MLQGSSINSSSASITSETQENDAGIKNRILMMGGDSEHERLALVQEIMQRIASKPVEPISTWHALATHYPSQSDPIPETDQVESLVYANIDTKYYQAEVAFQISMEQPWLDTYTEDTRNFGSDELCRGNIDAIVYVADKTQSIDQLYQILEWMKAYTMEFDTNISLLVVNDFAADVFDSQTELDEKCLDAGVELIVWTPLPLVDPLVATDPTSTLTSRALGSLLNADGNMGEEVTGLDRILEVLSINMWDGLKRKDEINFTGNNEGKGTISPPEQIINPSNDNFGAYTMADVDDLSKQLFGDMADEDGFERTLETLQKLRLQGEGMSEADRRTLAEKVALAFQLQLAAESDEENEYKRA
;
A
#
# COMPACT_ATOMS: atom_id res chain seq x y z
N MET A 1 -54.09 -26.61 44.51
CA MET A 1 -54.31 -25.89 43.23
C MET A 1 -52.95 -25.45 42.73
N LEU A 2 -52.39 -26.22 41.79
CA LEU A 2 -51.11 -25.93 41.14
C LEU A 2 -51.46 -25.31 39.78
N GLN A 3 -51.16 -24.03 39.57
CA GLN A 3 -51.25 -23.40 38.26
C GLN A 3 -49.89 -23.52 37.59
N GLY A 4 -49.85 -24.33 36.52
CA GLY A 4 -48.72 -24.41 35.60
C GLY A 4 -48.78 -23.27 34.59
N SER A 5 -47.69 -22.52 34.50
CA SER A 5 -47.48 -21.49 33.49
C SER A 5 -46.74 -22.11 32.32
N SER A 6 -47.43 -22.25 31.19
CA SER A 6 -46.86 -22.70 29.93
C SER A 6 -45.96 -21.60 29.34
N ILE A 7 -44.69 -21.94 29.08
CA ILE A 7 -43.74 -21.11 28.35
C ILE A 7 -43.94 -21.42 26.86
N ASN A 8 -44.42 -20.45 26.09
CA ASN A 8 -44.44 -20.52 24.63
C ASN A 8 -43.06 -20.13 24.10
N SER A 9 -42.33 -21.10 23.56
CA SER A 9 -41.13 -20.91 22.77
C SER A 9 -41.53 -20.58 21.32
N SER A 10 -41.53 -19.29 20.98
CA SER A 10 -41.65 -18.82 19.61
C SER A 10 -40.24 -18.66 19.02
N SER A 11 -39.81 -19.68 18.27
CA SER A 11 -38.65 -19.61 17.38
C SER A 11 -39.01 -18.77 16.15
N ALA A 12 -38.62 -17.51 16.16
CA ALA A 12 -38.66 -16.65 14.99
C ALA A 12 -37.33 -16.81 14.23
N SER A 13 -37.38 -17.50 13.09
CA SER A 13 -36.30 -17.58 12.13
C SER A 13 -36.21 -16.22 11.42
N ILE A 14 -35.25 -15.39 11.82
CA ILE A 14 -34.91 -14.14 11.12
C ILE A 14 -33.83 -14.49 10.10
N THR A 15 -34.23 -14.68 8.85
CA THR A 15 -33.34 -14.62 7.69
C THR A 15 -33.62 -13.29 6.99
N SER A 16 -32.97 -12.23 7.47
CA SER A 16 -32.84 -10.98 6.72
C SER A 16 -31.39 -10.87 6.29
N GLU A 17 -31.11 -11.32 5.05
CA GLU A 17 -30.01 -10.78 4.26
C GLU A 17 -30.34 -9.31 4.03
N THR A 18 -29.99 -8.48 5.02
CA THR A 18 -29.91 -7.05 4.82
C THR A 18 -28.65 -6.88 3.99
N GLN A 19 -28.83 -6.60 2.71
CA GLN A 19 -27.76 -6.14 1.85
C GLN A 19 -27.31 -4.80 2.44
N GLU A 20 -26.38 -4.86 3.41
CA GLU A 20 -25.62 -3.72 3.88
C GLU A 20 -24.94 -3.17 2.63
N ASN A 21 -25.54 -2.14 2.04
CA ASN A 21 -24.83 -1.20 1.21
C ASN A 21 -23.89 -0.47 2.14
N ASP A 22 -22.85 -1.18 2.58
CA ASP A 22 -21.76 -0.62 3.34
C ASP A 22 -20.96 0.22 2.35
N ALA A 23 -21.49 1.42 2.08
CA ALA A 23 -20.79 2.52 1.42
C ALA A 23 -19.70 3.08 2.35
N GLY A 24 -19.11 2.20 3.17
CA GLY A 24 -17.98 2.50 4.03
C GLY A 24 -16.85 3.02 3.17
N ILE A 25 -16.18 4.04 3.70
CA ILE A 25 -14.99 4.61 3.09
C ILE A 25 -13.97 3.48 2.93
N LYS A 26 -13.61 3.21 1.68
CA LYS A 26 -12.56 2.24 1.32
C LYS A 26 -11.19 2.85 1.58
N ASN A 27 -10.16 2.00 1.76
CA ASN A 27 -8.77 2.42 1.82
C ASN A 27 -8.45 3.37 2.98
N ARG A 28 -8.85 3.01 4.20
CA ARG A 28 -8.57 3.83 5.38
C ARG A 28 -7.21 3.54 5.97
N ILE A 29 -6.52 4.61 6.32
CA ILE A 29 -5.26 4.60 7.06
C ILE A 29 -5.55 5.17 8.45
N LEU A 30 -5.51 4.30 9.46
CA LEU A 30 -5.71 4.69 10.84
C LEU A 30 -4.39 5.20 11.43
N MET A 31 -4.37 6.49 11.74
CA MET A 31 -3.26 7.18 12.39
C MET A 31 -3.51 7.25 13.89
N MET A 32 -2.68 6.58 14.68
CA MET A 32 -2.68 6.62 16.14
C MET A 32 -1.34 7.14 16.64
N GLY A 33 -1.25 7.44 17.93
CA GLY A 33 0.02 7.78 18.54
C GLY A 33 -0.13 8.21 19.99
N GLY A 34 0.96 8.73 20.55
CA GLY A 34 0.97 9.30 21.90
C GLY A 34 0.08 10.53 22.06
N ASP A 35 0.25 11.27 23.16
CA ASP A 35 -0.63 12.41 23.51
C ASP A 35 -0.55 13.59 22.52
N SER A 36 0.51 13.63 21.69
CA SER A 36 0.77 14.72 20.76
C SER A 36 0.07 14.51 19.41
N GLU A 37 -1.07 15.19 19.19
CA GLU A 37 -1.68 15.35 17.85
C GLU A 37 -0.68 15.94 16.85
N HIS A 38 0.24 16.78 17.34
CA HIS A 38 1.16 17.55 16.50
C HIS A 38 2.10 16.66 15.67
N GLU A 39 2.61 15.56 16.22
CA GLU A 39 3.52 14.66 15.50
C GLU A 39 2.80 13.88 14.41
N ARG A 40 1.58 13.40 14.69
CA ARG A 40 0.72 12.76 13.69
C ARG A 40 0.38 13.73 12.56
N LEU A 41 -0.01 14.96 12.92
CA LEU A 41 -0.33 16.01 11.95
C LEU A 41 0.87 16.34 11.07
N ALA A 42 2.06 16.49 11.66
CA ALA A 42 3.29 16.77 10.94
C ALA A 42 3.64 15.63 9.96
N LEU A 43 3.55 14.37 10.41
CA LEU A 43 3.78 13.21 9.55
C LEU A 43 2.83 13.18 8.36
N VAL A 44 1.52 13.33 8.59
CA VAL A 44 0.54 13.34 7.50
C VAL A 44 0.78 14.52 6.56
N GLN A 45 1.14 15.71 7.06
CA GLN A 45 1.48 16.84 6.20
C GLN A 45 2.68 16.57 5.31
N GLU A 46 3.74 15.95 5.84
CA GLU A 46 4.90 15.57 5.05
C GLU A 46 4.54 14.53 3.97
N ILE A 47 3.73 13.53 4.34
CA ILE A 47 3.18 12.55 3.38
C ILE A 47 2.40 13.26 2.28
N MET A 48 1.48 14.17 2.64
CA MET A 48 0.67 14.93 1.68
C MET A 48 1.51 15.83 0.78
N GLN A 49 2.53 16.49 1.31
CA GLN A 49 3.47 17.31 0.52
C GLN A 49 4.19 16.47 -0.54
N ARG A 50 4.63 15.26 -0.18
CA ARG A 50 5.33 14.35 -1.10
C ARG A 50 4.39 13.74 -2.13
N ILE A 51 3.21 13.26 -1.71
CA ILE A 51 2.24 12.63 -2.62
C ILE A 51 1.63 13.65 -3.57
N ALA A 52 1.15 14.79 -3.05
CA ALA A 52 0.45 15.78 -3.88
C ALA A 52 1.40 16.56 -4.81
N SER A 53 2.72 16.48 -4.61
CA SER A 53 3.73 17.30 -5.30
C SER A 53 3.41 18.80 -5.26
N LYS A 54 2.66 19.24 -4.24
CA LYS A 54 2.24 20.63 -4.04
C LYS A 54 2.80 21.11 -2.70
N PRO A 55 3.31 22.35 -2.64
CA PRO A 55 3.66 22.95 -1.36
C PRO A 55 2.39 23.09 -0.54
N VAL A 56 2.38 22.45 0.62
CA VAL A 56 1.28 22.54 1.57
C VAL A 56 1.65 23.65 2.53
N GLU A 57 0.78 24.65 2.65
CA GLU A 57 0.94 25.65 3.70
C GLU A 57 0.95 24.94 5.05
N PRO A 58 1.77 25.38 6.02
CA PRO A 58 1.81 24.76 7.33
C PRO A 58 0.43 24.88 7.98
N ILE A 59 -0.23 23.75 8.17
CA ILE A 59 -1.57 23.67 8.75
C ILE A 59 -1.42 23.30 10.23
N SER A 60 -2.13 23.98 11.13
CA SER A 60 -1.94 23.78 12.57
C SER A 60 -2.93 22.80 13.21
N THR A 61 -3.97 22.38 12.49
CA THR A 61 -5.02 21.50 13.02
C THR A 61 -5.43 20.45 12.01
N TRP A 62 -5.82 19.27 12.50
CA TRP A 62 -6.31 18.19 11.66
C TRP A 62 -7.54 18.58 10.81
N HIS A 63 -8.49 19.31 11.42
CA HIS A 63 -9.69 19.78 10.72
C HIS A 63 -9.38 20.71 9.53
N ALA A 64 -8.41 21.61 9.69
CA ALA A 64 -7.98 22.47 8.59
C ALA A 64 -7.29 21.65 7.48
N LEU A 65 -6.58 20.57 7.83
CA LEU A 65 -5.97 19.66 6.86
C LEU A 65 -7.03 18.91 6.08
N ALA A 66 -8.05 18.38 6.76
CA ALA A 66 -9.18 17.69 6.13
C ALA A 66 -9.95 18.61 5.16
N THR A 67 -10.12 19.88 5.52
CA THR A 67 -10.74 20.88 4.64
C THR A 67 -9.90 21.16 3.39
N HIS A 68 -8.58 21.05 3.49
CA HIS A 68 -7.66 21.26 2.37
C HIS A 68 -7.60 20.06 1.42
N TYR A 69 -7.94 18.87 1.92
CA TYR A 69 -7.85 17.59 1.22
C TYR A 69 -9.19 16.80 1.28
N PRO A 70 -10.26 17.32 0.63
CA PRO A 70 -11.54 16.61 0.58
C PRO A 70 -11.47 15.43 -0.40
N SER A 71 -12.40 14.47 -0.25
CA SER A 71 -12.60 13.38 -1.22
C SER A 71 -12.94 13.94 -2.60
N GLN A 72 -12.39 13.31 -3.64
CA GLN A 72 -12.71 13.62 -5.04
C GLN A 72 -13.86 12.77 -5.59
N SER A 73 -14.07 11.58 -5.02
CA SER A 73 -15.01 10.60 -5.55
C SER A 73 -16.40 10.74 -4.94
N ASP A 74 -16.49 11.02 -3.65
CA ASP A 74 -17.75 11.03 -2.91
C ASP A 74 -17.99 12.37 -2.19
N PRO A 75 -19.15 13.01 -2.39
CA PRO A 75 -19.52 14.16 -1.59
C PRO A 75 -19.70 13.70 -0.15
N ILE A 76 -18.86 14.22 0.75
CA ILE A 76 -18.90 13.94 2.18
C ILE A 76 -20.33 14.19 2.68
N PRO A 77 -21.00 13.21 3.31
CA PRO A 77 -22.33 13.42 3.85
C PRO A 77 -22.25 14.56 4.89
N GLU A 78 -23.15 15.55 4.79
CA GLU A 78 -23.22 16.74 5.68
C GLU A 78 -23.62 16.40 7.14
N THR A 79 -23.32 15.20 7.62
CA THR A 79 -23.57 14.82 9.01
C THR A 79 -22.61 15.56 9.94
N ASP A 80 -23.15 16.29 10.92
CA ASP A 80 -22.43 17.09 11.92
C ASP A 80 -21.42 16.30 12.79
N GLN A 81 -21.24 15.00 12.54
CA GLN A 81 -20.31 14.11 13.25
C GLN A 81 -19.30 13.42 12.35
N VAL A 82 -19.17 13.81 11.07
CA VAL A 82 -18.13 13.20 10.22
C VAL A 82 -16.76 13.54 10.80
N GLU A 83 -16.11 12.50 11.30
CA GLU A 83 -14.69 12.50 11.62
C GLU A 83 -13.94 13.21 10.50
N SER A 84 -13.10 14.17 10.85
CA SER A 84 -12.33 14.89 9.84
C SER A 84 -11.40 13.87 9.16
N LEU A 85 -11.68 13.52 7.92
CA LEU A 85 -10.85 12.64 7.10
C LEU A 85 -10.01 13.47 6.15
N VAL A 86 -8.76 13.07 5.97
CA VAL A 86 -7.82 13.73 5.05
C VAL A 86 -7.59 12.78 3.88
N TYR A 87 -8.04 13.15 2.69
CA TYR A 87 -7.95 12.28 1.51
C TYR A 87 -6.66 12.54 0.73
N ALA A 88 -5.99 11.47 0.31
CA ALA A 88 -4.85 11.52 -0.60
C ALA A 88 -5.10 10.65 -1.83
N ASN A 89 -4.54 11.06 -2.96
CA ASN A 89 -4.45 10.19 -4.13
C ASN A 89 -3.03 9.65 -4.24
N ILE A 90 -2.85 8.37 -3.93
CA ILE A 90 -1.61 7.64 -4.20
C ILE A 90 -1.55 7.42 -5.71
N ASP A 91 -0.59 8.07 -6.35
CA ASP A 91 -0.39 8.02 -7.80
C ASP A 91 0.94 7.34 -8.13
N THR A 92 0.89 6.05 -8.43
CA THR A 92 2.08 5.27 -8.78
C THR A 92 2.28 5.22 -10.30
N LYS A 93 3.34 4.56 -10.77
CA LYS A 93 3.50 4.25 -12.20
C LYS A 93 2.36 3.37 -12.73
N TYR A 94 1.79 2.51 -11.89
CA TYR A 94 0.91 1.42 -12.31
C TYR A 94 -0.57 1.70 -12.00
N TYR A 95 -0.87 2.47 -10.96
CA TYR A 95 -2.24 2.69 -10.52
C TYR A 95 -2.43 4.04 -9.81
N GLN A 96 -3.70 4.40 -9.65
CA GLN A 96 -4.20 5.48 -8.81
C GLN A 96 -5.13 4.92 -7.76
N ALA A 97 -4.94 5.30 -6.51
CA ALA A 97 -5.84 4.94 -5.41
C ALA A 97 -6.13 6.17 -4.55
N GLU A 98 -7.41 6.36 -4.21
CA GLU A 98 -7.80 7.34 -3.19
C GLU A 98 -7.77 6.64 -1.83
N VAL A 99 -7.05 7.23 -0.88
CA VAL A 99 -6.91 6.74 0.49
C VAL A 99 -7.36 7.82 1.46
N ALA A 100 -7.93 7.40 2.59
CA ALA A 100 -8.42 8.31 3.63
C ALA A 100 -7.59 8.14 4.90
N PHE A 101 -6.91 9.19 5.31
CA PHE A 101 -6.25 9.24 6.62
C PHE A 101 -7.26 9.66 7.68
N GLN A 102 -7.18 8.98 8.82
CA GLN A 102 -8.03 9.22 9.97
C GLN A 102 -7.16 9.27 11.22
N ILE A 103 -7.23 10.36 11.99
CA ILE A 103 -6.59 10.41 13.30
C ILE A 103 -7.55 9.88 14.35
N SER A 104 -7.09 8.89 15.11
CA SER A 104 -7.71 8.53 16.39
C SER A 104 -6.99 9.23 17.54
N MET A 105 -7.79 9.74 18.48
CA MET A 105 -7.31 10.29 19.75
C MET A 105 -7.37 9.26 20.87
N GLU A 106 -7.97 8.10 20.61
CA GLU A 106 -8.13 7.06 21.59
C GLU A 106 -6.81 6.33 21.79
N GLN A 107 -6.52 6.01 23.05
CA GLN A 107 -5.39 5.17 23.43
C GLN A 107 -5.92 3.77 23.71
N PRO A 108 -5.95 2.87 22.70
CA PRO A 108 -6.60 1.58 22.84
C PRO A 108 -5.98 0.70 23.94
N TRP A 109 -4.76 1.00 24.39
CA TRP A 109 -4.08 0.28 25.47
C TRP A 109 -4.44 0.77 26.89
N LEU A 110 -5.02 1.97 27.02
CA LEU A 110 -5.26 2.59 28.33
C LEU A 110 -6.53 2.06 29.02
N ASP A 111 -7.50 1.61 28.22
CA ASP A 111 -8.67 0.90 28.73
C ASP A 111 -8.26 -0.53 29.05
N THR A 112 -7.83 -0.71 30.30
CA THR A 112 -7.42 -1.97 30.95
C THR A 112 -7.77 -3.22 30.16
N TYR A 113 -6.73 -3.91 29.66
CA TYR A 113 -6.72 -5.33 29.28
C TYR A 113 -7.27 -6.19 30.43
N THR A 114 -8.58 -6.17 30.65
CA THR A 114 -9.26 -7.28 31.30
C THR A 114 -9.42 -8.35 30.22
N GLU A 115 -9.33 -9.63 30.55
CA GLU A 115 -9.41 -10.74 29.58
C GLU A 115 -10.69 -10.72 28.69
N ASP A 116 -11.65 -9.85 28.99
CA ASP A 116 -12.87 -9.58 28.21
C ASP A 116 -12.72 -8.49 27.11
N THR A 117 -11.55 -7.82 26.97
CA THR A 117 -11.32 -6.74 25.98
C THR A 117 -10.95 -7.21 24.57
N ARG A 118 -11.18 -8.49 24.21
CA ARG A 118 -11.32 -8.86 22.78
C ARG A 118 -12.48 -8.15 22.10
N ASN A 119 -13.35 -7.50 22.87
CA ASN A 119 -14.15 -6.42 22.33
C ASN A 119 -13.23 -5.22 22.08
N PHE A 120 -12.49 -5.24 20.95
CA PHE A 120 -12.18 -3.99 20.24
C PHE A 120 -13.47 -3.19 20.28
N GLY A 121 -13.42 -2.02 20.90
CA GLY A 121 -14.60 -1.33 21.42
C GLY A 121 -15.75 -1.38 20.42
N SER A 122 -16.98 -1.41 20.93
CA SER A 122 -18.21 -1.29 20.13
C SER A 122 -18.27 -0.04 19.24
N ASP A 123 -17.21 0.78 19.24
CA ASP A 123 -17.02 1.92 18.38
C ASP A 123 -16.86 1.49 16.93
N GLU A 124 -17.81 1.95 16.11
CA GLU A 124 -17.87 1.77 14.66
C GLU A 124 -16.57 2.18 13.97
N LEU A 125 -15.78 3.04 14.62
CA LEU A 125 -14.43 3.46 14.24
C LEU A 125 -13.50 2.30 13.85
N CYS A 126 -13.54 1.20 14.60
CA CYS A 126 -12.63 0.06 14.40
C CYS A 126 -13.15 -0.99 13.42
N ARG A 127 -14.43 -0.95 13.05
CA ARG A 127 -15.07 -1.96 12.19
C ARG A 127 -15.03 -1.61 10.70
N GLY A 128 -14.55 -0.43 10.35
CA GLY A 128 -14.40 -0.03 8.95
C GLY A 128 -13.25 -0.76 8.26
N ASN A 129 -13.24 -0.69 6.92
CA ASN A 129 -12.16 -1.18 6.06
C ASN A 129 -10.85 -0.39 6.30
N ILE A 130 -10.11 -0.77 7.35
CA ILE A 130 -8.80 -0.22 7.70
C ILE A 130 -7.72 -1.14 7.10
N ASP A 131 -7.16 -0.69 5.99
CA ASP A 131 -6.12 -1.40 5.25
C ASP A 131 -4.72 -1.16 5.84
N ALA A 132 -4.55 -0.05 6.56
CA ALA A 132 -3.27 0.35 7.14
C ALA A 132 -3.42 0.98 8.52
N ILE A 133 -2.48 0.66 9.40
CA ILE A 133 -2.33 1.25 10.72
C ILE A 133 -0.94 1.84 10.85
N VAL A 134 -0.90 3.09 11.29
CA VAL A 134 0.35 3.81 11.57
C VAL A 134 0.29 4.34 12.99
N TYR A 135 1.14 3.80 13.85
CA TYR A 135 1.30 4.27 15.20
C TYR A 135 2.50 5.21 15.29
N VAL A 136 2.28 6.47 15.67
CA VAL A 136 3.34 7.48 15.86
C VAL A 136 3.70 7.57 17.34
N ALA A 137 4.85 7.01 17.71
CA ALA A 137 5.34 7.00 19.08
C ALA A 137 5.86 8.38 19.49
N ASP A 138 5.40 8.84 20.66
CA ASP A 138 5.88 10.07 21.30
C ASP A 138 7.10 9.73 22.19
N LYS A 139 8.07 10.64 22.26
CA LYS A 139 9.23 10.56 23.17
C LYS A 139 8.87 10.43 24.65
N THR A 140 7.63 10.74 25.02
CA THR A 140 7.15 10.61 26.40
C THR A 140 6.80 9.18 26.79
N GLN A 141 6.68 8.28 25.81
CA GLN A 141 6.23 6.91 26.04
C GLN A 141 7.37 6.02 26.54
N SER A 142 7.05 5.15 27.50
CA SER A 142 7.98 4.12 27.97
C SER A 142 8.00 2.93 27.02
N ILE A 143 9.09 2.14 27.08
CA ILE A 143 9.19 0.90 26.31
C ILE A 143 8.07 -0.10 26.67
N ASP A 144 7.66 -0.15 27.94
CA ASP A 144 6.54 -0.99 28.38
C ASP A 144 5.20 -0.58 27.73
N GLN A 145 5.00 0.73 27.50
CA GLN A 145 3.83 1.20 26.77
C GLN A 145 3.90 0.79 25.30
N LEU A 146 5.06 0.93 24.65
CA LEU A 146 5.24 0.47 23.27
C LEU A 146 5.00 -1.03 23.13
N TYR A 147 5.42 -1.85 24.10
CA TYR A 147 5.13 -3.29 24.08
C TYR A 147 3.63 -3.58 24.17
N GLN A 148 2.88 -2.86 25.02
CA GLN A 148 1.42 -2.99 25.07
C GLN A 148 0.76 -2.57 23.74
N ILE A 149 1.27 -1.52 23.11
CA ILE A 149 0.81 -1.06 21.80
C ILE A 149 1.08 -2.11 20.72
N LEU A 150 2.27 -2.72 20.71
CA LEU A 150 2.61 -3.79 19.77
C LEU A 150 1.75 -5.04 19.96
N GLU A 151 1.46 -5.43 21.20
CA GLU A 151 0.53 -6.53 21.49
C GLU A 151 -0.88 -6.24 20.97
N TRP A 152 -1.33 -4.99 21.15
CA TRP A 152 -2.62 -4.54 20.62
C TRP A 152 -2.63 -4.50 19.08
N MET A 153 -1.61 -3.92 18.44
CA MET A 153 -1.49 -3.85 16.97
C MET A 153 -1.45 -5.26 16.36
N LYS A 154 -0.75 -6.19 17.00
CA LYS A 154 -0.72 -7.60 16.60
C LYS A 154 -2.11 -8.22 16.65
N ALA A 155 -2.83 -8.04 17.75
CA ALA A 155 -4.19 -8.55 17.89
C ALA A 155 -5.13 -7.94 16.85
N TYR A 156 -5.03 -6.63 16.62
CA TYR A 156 -5.84 -5.91 15.64
C TYR A 156 -5.56 -6.41 14.22
N THR A 157 -4.30 -6.45 13.82
CA THR A 157 -3.88 -6.90 12.48
C THR A 157 -4.36 -8.32 12.19
N MET A 158 -4.33 -9.21 13.20
CA MET A 158 -4.84 -10.57 13.07
C MET A 158 -6.37 -10.68 12.97
N GLU A 159 -7.11 -9.73 13.55
CA GLU A 159 -8.58 -9.75 13.54
C GLU A 159 -9.15 -9.11 12.27
N PHE A 160 -8.56 -8.01 11.81
CA PHE A 160 -9.08 -7.17 10.72
C PHE A 160 -8.33 -7.34 9.38
N ASP A 161 -7.36 -8.25 9.31
CA ASP A 161 -6.56 -8.51 8.09
C ASP A 161 -5.90 -7.25 7.52
N THR A 162 -5.38 -6.40 8.42
CA THR A 162 -4.72 -5.15 8.03
C THR A 162 -3.43 -5.46 7.27
N ASN A 163 -3.30 -4.89 6.07
CA ASN A 163 -2.17 -5.16 5.17
C ASN A 163 -0.88 -4.44 5.59
N ILE A 164 -1.01 -3.27 6.22
CA ILE A 164 0.13 -2.43 6.61
C ILE A 164 0.04 -2.12 8.10
N SER A 165 1.11 -2.43 8.83
CA SER A 165 1.24 -2.08 10.25
C SER A 165 2.60 -1.45 10.51
N LEU A 166 2.60 -0.16 10.83
CA LEU A 166 3.82 0.64 11.00
C LEU A 166 3.91 1.21 12.42
N LEU A 167 5.07 1.07 13.05
CA LEU A 167 5.46 1.82 14.25
C LEU A 167 6.46 2.90 13.84
N VAL A 168 6.03 4.15 13.86
CA VAL A 168 6.85 5.31 13.51
C VAL A 168 7.39 5.94 14.78
N VAL A 169 8.71 5.92 14.96
CA VAL A 169 9.40 6.52 16.10
C VAL A 169 10.11 7.78 15.64
N ASN A 170 9.90 8.88 16.34
CA ASN A 170 10.64 10.10 16.10
C ASN A 170 12.13 9.88 16.43
N ASP A 171 13.05 10.32 15.57
CA ASP A 171 14.51 10.15 15.75
C ASP A 171 15.01 10.67 17.12
N PHE A 172 14.38 11.73 17.65
CA PHE A 172 14.68 12.23 19.00
C PHE A 172 14.26 11.30 20.15
N ALA A 173 13.33 10.37 19.89
CA ALA A 173 12.89 9.35 20.82
C ALA A 173 13.74 8.06 20.73
N ALA A 174 14.46 7.84 19.63
CA ALA A 174 15.29 6.65 19.44
C ALA A 174 16.38 6.53 20.51
N ASP A 175 16.93 7.66 20.98
CA ASP A 175 17.92 7.73 22.06
C ASP A 175 17.40 7.25 23.43
N VAL A 176 16.08 7.17 23.61
CA VAL A 176 15.45 6.75 24.88
C VAL A 176 15.43 5.23 25.02
N PHE A 177 15.52 4.49 23.91
CA PHE A 177 15.47 3.03 23.92
C PHE A 177 16.89 2.47 24.02
N ASP A 178 17.25 1.99 25.21
CA ASP A 178 18.57 1.41 25.51
C ASP A 178 18.98 0.27 24.56
N SER A 179 18.01 -0.32 23.83
CA SER A 179 18.32 -1.15 22.65
C SER A 179 17.25 -1.04 21.56
N GLN A 180 17.53 -0.25 20.53
CA GLN A 180 16.74 -0.24 19.29
C GLN A 180 16.55 -1.66 18.73
N THR A 181 17.57 -2.51 18.85
CA THR A 181 17.51 -3.92 18.43
C THR A 181 16.43 -4.73 19.14
N GLU A 182 16.18 -4.51 20.44
CA GLU A 182 15.11 -5.23 21.15
C GLU A 182 13.72 -4.76 20.67
N LEU A 183 13.57 -3.45 20.43
CA LEU A 183 12.34 -2.91 19.87
C LEU A 183 12.09 -3.43 18.44
N ASP A 184 13.13 -3.48 17.60
CA ASP A 184 13.07 -4.05 16.25
C ASP A 184 12.60 -5.52 16.28
N GLU A 185 13.22 -6.34 17.14
CA GLU A 185 12.82 -7.75 17.32
C GLU A 185 11.36 -7.87 17.76
N LYS A 186 10.91 -7.00 18.66
CA LYS A 186 9.50 -6.96 19.12
C LYS A 186 8.52 -6.51 18.05
N CYS A 187 8.90 -5.53 17.23
CA CYS A 187 8.10 -5.09 16.10
C CYS A 187 7.95 -6.24 15.09
N LEU A 188 9.05 -6.92 14.77
CA LEU A 188 9.05 -8.08 13.87
C LEU A 188 8.15 -9.22 14.40
N ASP A 189 8.24 -9.55 15.69
CA ASP A 189 7.38 -10.55 16.35
C ASP A 189 5.88 -10.18 16.32
N ALA A 190 5.57 -8.89 16.23
CA ALA A 190 4.22 -8.36 16.12
C ALA A 190 3.73 -8.24 14.66
N GLY A 191 4.60 -8.47 13.67
CA GLY A 191 4.30 -8.18 12.27
C GLY A 191 4.16 -6.69 11.98
N VAL A 192 4.83 -5.86 12.79
CA VAL A 192 4.84 -4.40 12.67
C VAL A 192 6.22 -3.97 12.18
N GLU A 193 6.26 -3.05 11.21
CA GLU A 193 7.52 -2.51 10.72
C GLU A 193 7.92 -1.27 11.52
N LEU A 194 9.14 -1.25 12.08
CA LEU A 194 9.68 -0.08 12.77
C LEU A 194 10.27 0.91 11.77
N ILE A 195 9.84 2.17 11.84
CA ILE A 195 10.36 3.25 11.01
C ILE A 195 10.83 4.40 11.89
N VAL A 196 12.11 4.74 11.79
CA VAL A 196 12.63 5.96 12.41
C VAL A 196 12.38 7.14 11.48
N TRP A 197 11.57 8.09 11.93
CA TRP A 197 11.22 9.30 11.17
C TRP A 197 11.81 10.54 11.84
N THR A 198 12.51 11.34 11.06
CA THR A 198 13.00 12.67 11.49
C THR A 198 12.10 13.73 10.86
N PRO A 199 11.24 14.42 11.64
CA PRO A 199 10.41 15.48 11.10
C PRO A 199 11.26 16.55 10.43
N LEU A 200 10.82 17.03 9.27
CA LEU A 200 11.47 18.16 8.64
C LEU A 200 11.32 19.37 9.58
N PRO A 201 12.40 20.11 9.86
CA PRO A 201 12.26 21.36 10.60
C PRO A 201 11.30 22.24 9.81
N LEU A 202 10.29 22.83 10.48
CA LEU A 202 9.47 23.88 9.89
C LEU A 202 10.42 25.01 9.48
N VAL A 203 10.87 24.98 8.23
CA VAL A 203 11.75 26.01 7.69
C VAL A 203 10.91 27.27 7.64
N ASP A 204 11.32 28.29 8.40
CA ASP A 204 10.70 29.60 8.35
C ASP A 204 10.71 30.05 6.87
N PRO A 205 9.54 30.25 6.24
CA PRO A 205 9.45 30.55 4.80
C PRO A 205 10.22 31.79 4.39
N LEU A 206 10.65 32.62 5.35
CA LEU A 206 11.47 33.81 5.13
C LEU A 206 12.97 33.52 4.86
N VAL A 207 13.47 32.30 5.09
CA VAL A 207 14.91 31.98 4.96
C VAL A 207 15.21 31.00 3.79
N ALA A 208 14.20 30.62 3.00
CA ALA A 208 14.35 29.63 1.94
C ALA A 208 15.21 30.16 0.76
N THR A 209 16.51 29.90 0.78
CA THR A 209 17.35 29.90 -0.43
C THR A 209 17.10 28.60 -1.20
N ASP A 210 16.37 28.72 -2.32
CA ASP A 210 16.08 27.69 -3.34
C ASP A 210 15.80 26.24 -2.84
N PRO A 211 14.54 25.91 -2.50
CA PRO A 211 14.13 24.59 -2.00
C PRO A 211 13.98 23.50 -3.08
N THR A 212 14.32 23.76 -4.34
CA THR A 212 13.91 22.91 -5.47
C THR A 212 14.92 21.84 -5.89
N SER A 213 16.18 21.84 -5.42
CA SER A 213 17.21 21.00 -6.03
C SER A 213 17.62 19.72 -5.29
N THR A 214 17.16 19.45 -4.05
CA THR A 214 17.74 18.35 -3.25
C THR A 214 16.77 17.33 -2.65
N LEU A 215 15.47 17.63 -2.50
CA LEU A 215 14.55 16.74 -1.77
C LEU A 215 13.48 16.06 -2.63
N THR A 216 13.01 16.68 -3.71
CA THR A 216 11.95 16.11 -4.56
C THR A 216 12.46 15.09 -5.58
N SER A 217 13.72 15.15 -6.00
CA SER A 217 14.26 14.19 -6.99
C SER A 217 14.70 12.84 -6.43
N ARG A 218 14.85 12.69 -5.10
CA ARG A 218 15.29 11.42 -4.50
C ARG A 218 14.12 10.46 -4.19
N ALA A 219 12.99 10.98 -3.73
CA ALA A 219 11.93 10.13 -3.17
C ALA A 219 11.09 9.35 -4.19
N LEU A 220 10.93 9.85 -5.42
CA LEU A 220 10.25 9.11 -6.49
C LEU A 220 11.22 8.46 -7.48
N GLY A 221 12.48 8.89 -7.51
CA GLY A 221 13.53 8.21 -8.29
C GLY A 221 13.93 6.87 -7.67
N SER A 222 13.92 6.79 -6.33
CA SER A 222 14.39 5.60 -5.61
C SER A 222 13.40 4.43 -5.59
N LEU A 223 12.09 4.70 -5.68
CA LEU A 223 11.05 3.65 -5.63
C LEU A 223 11.05 2.72 -6.85
N LEU A 224 11.69 3.13 -7.94
CA LEU A 224 11.93 2.32 -9.14
C LEU A 224 13.28 2.72 -9.72
N ASN A 225 14.37 2.72 -8.92
CA ASN A 225 15.72 2.98 -9.41
C ASN A 225 15.95 2.15 -10.69
N ALA A 226 15.83 2.79 -11.84
CA ALA A 226 16.00 2.18 -13.15
C ALA A 226 17.44 1.70 -13.38
N ASP A 227 18.31 2.01 -12.42
CA ASP A 227 19.76 1.91 -12.44
C ASP A 227 20.26 0.69 -11.64
N GLY A 228 19.35 -0.12 -11.07
CA GLY A 228 19.69 -1.41 -10.44
C GLY A 228 20.62 -1.32 -9.22
N ASN A 229 20.79 -0.13 -8.65
CA ASN A 229 21.64 0.06 -7.48
C ASN A 229 20.90 -0.43 -6.22
N MET A 230 21.10 -1.70 -5.84
CA MET A 230 20.57 -2.35 -4.63
C MET A 230 21.23 -1.85 -3.32
N GLY A 231 21.71 -0.61 -3.28
CA GLY A 231 22.69 -0.20 -2.26
C GLY A 231 22.12 0.40 -0.99
N GLU A 232 21.03 1.15 -1.07
CA GLU A 232 20.52 1.94 0.05
C GLU A 232 19.08 1.54 0.33
N GLU A 233 18.87 0.91 1.48
CA GLU A 233 17.54 0.67 2.04
C GLU A 233 16.84 2.01 2.22
N VAL A 234 15.61 2.11 1.71
CA VAL A 234 14.80 3.31 1.85
C VAL A 234 14.41 3.40 3.33
N THR A 235 14.64 4.56 3.96
CA THR A 235 14.38 4.78 5.40
C THR A 235 13.49 5.99 5.63
N GLY A 236 12.96 6.13 6.85
CA GLY A 236 12.15 7.27 7.27
C GLY A 236 10.89 7.49 6.44
N LEU A 237 10.61 8.74 6.07
CA LEU A 237 9.40 9.11 5.31
C LEU A 237 9.33 8.41 3.96
N ASP A 238 10.45 8.26 3.27
CA ASP A 238 10.48 7.63 1.95
C ASP A 238 10.08 6.13 2.06
N ARG A 239 10.40 5.47 3.18
CA ARG A 239 9.98 4.09 3.46
C ARG A 239 8.48 3.99 3.71
N ILE A 240 7.90 4.94 4.45
CA ILE A 240 6.45 5.02 4.66
C ILE A 240 5.75 5.15 3.30
N LEU A 241 6.23 6.07 2.45
CA LEU A 241 5.67 6.27 1.11
C LEU A 241 5.83 5.03 0.22
N GLU A 242 6.95 4.31 0.33
CA GLU A 242 7.16 3.03 -0.36
C GLU A 242 6.09 2.03 0.04
N VAL A 243 5.95 1.76 1.34
CA VAL A 243 5.00 0.77 1.87
C VAL A 243 3.56 1.12 1.46
N LEU A 244 3.17 2.40 1.56
CA LEU A 244 1.86 2.85 1.10
C LEU A 244 1.66 2.71 -0.42
N SER A 245 2.73 2.89 -1.21
CA SER A 245 2.67 2.83 -2.68
C SER A 245 2.71 1.40 -3.24
N ILE A 246 3.30 0.44 -2.52
CA ILE A 246 3.30 -0.97 -2.94
C ILE A 246 2.01 -1.70 -2.54
N ASN A 247 1.24 -1.15 -1.59
CA ASN A 247 0.00 -1.76 -1.14
C ASN A 247 -1.06 -1.84 -2.24
N MET A 248 -1.85 -2.91 -2.21
CA MET A 248 -2.94 -3.15 -3.16
C MET A 248 -4.26 -2.61 -2.60
N TRP A 249 -4.52 -1.33 -2.85
CA TRP A 249 -5.72 -0.65 -2.38
C TRP A 249 -6.99 -1.13 -3.11
N ASP A 250 -8.09 -1.32 -2.38
CA ASP A 250 -9.38 -1.65 -2.98
C ASP A 250 -9.87 -0.50 -3.87
N GLY A 251 -10.48 -0.83 -5.01
CA GLY A 251 -10.93 0.17 -5.97
C GLY A 251 -9.81 0.96 -6.66
N LEU A 252 -8.54 0.53 -6.57
CA LEU A 252 -7.46 1.14 -7.35
C LEU A 252 -7.79 1.13 -8.84
N LYS A 253 -7.50 2.25 -9.51
CA LYS A 253 -7.64 2.42 -10.96
C LYS A 253 -6.28 2.19 -11.59
N ARG A 254 -6.13 1.11 -12.35
CA ARG A 254 -4.91 0.89 -13.14
C ARG A 254 -4.78 2.02 -14.15
N LYS A 255 -3.56 2.56 -14.28
CA LYS A 255 -3.25 3.45 -15.39
C LYS A 255 -3.18 2.57 -16.62
N ASP A 256 -4.19 2.66 -17.50
CA ASP A 256 -4.10 2.05 -18.82
C ASP A 256 -2.78 2.51 -19.42
N GLU A 257 -1.91 1.55 -19.78
CA GLU A 257 -0.64 1.87 -20.41
C GLU A 257 -0.94 2.82 -21.55
N ILE A 258 -0.48 4.07 -21.40
CA ILE A 258 -0.74 5.15 -22.33
C ILE A 258 -0.41 4.58 -23.69
N ASN A 259 -1.44 4.39 -24.53
CA ASN A 259 -1.27 4.04 -25.93
C ASN A 259 -0.28 5.06 -26.49
N PHE A 260 0.99 4.63 -26.63
CA PHE A 260 2.10 5.38 -27.20
C PHE A 260 1.76 5.58 -28.68
N THR A 261 0.79 6.42 -28.95
CA THR A 261 0.48 6.93 -30.28
C THR A 261 1.57 7.94 -30.58
N GLY A 262 2.69 7.40 -31.08
CA GLY A 262 3.80 8.17 -31.60
C GLY A 262 3.29 9.14 -32.65
N ASN A 263 3.15 10.41 -32.27
CA ASN A 263 3.04 11.52 -33.22
C ASN A 263 4.38 11.67 -33.94
N ASN A 264 4.59 10.85 -34.97
CA ASN A 264 5.48 11.20 -36.07
C ASN A 264 4.64 12.02 -37.07
N GLU A 265 4.76 13.34 -36.99
CA GLU A 265 4.26 14.26 -38.01
C GLU A 265 5.06 14.09 -39.32
N GLY A 266 4.73 13.03 -40.06
CA GLY A 266 5.16 12.77 -41.43
C GLY A 266 4.00 13.02 -42.39
N LYS A 267 3.87 14.27 -42.82
CA LYS A 267 2.93 14.78 -43.83
C LYS A 267 2.88 13.91 -45.10
N GLY A 268 1.80 13.15 -45.31
CA GLY A 268 1.60 12.34 -46.52
C GLY A 268 0.17 11.83 -46.71
N THR A 269 -0.58 12.54 -47.55
CA THR A 269 -1.71 12.09 -48.40
C THR A 269 -2.65 10.97 -47.91
N ILE A 270 -3.90 11.40 -47.68
CA ILE A 270 -5.09 10.60 -47.40
C ILE A 270 -5.32 9.56 -48.52
N SER A 271 -5.31 8.29 -48.15
CA SER A 271 -6.07 7.21 -48.80
C SER A 271 -6.67 6.33 -47.70
N PRO A 272 -7.89 5.81 -47.89
CA PRO A 272 -8.61 5.11 -46.82
C PRO A 272 -8.08 3.69 -46.66
N PRO A 273 -7.76 3.20 -45.44
CA PRO A 273 -7.49 1.80 -45.23
C PRO A 273 -8.73 1.12 -44.62
N GLU A 274 -9.45 0.40 -45.46
CA GLU A 274 -9.85 -0.96 -45.08
C GLU A 274 -8.57 -1.81 -45.10
N GLN A 275 -8.22 -2.45 -43.98
CA GLN A 275 -7.69 -3.81 -43.87
C GLN A 275 -6.88 -4.04 -42.58
N ILE A 276 -7.39 -4.98 -41.77
CA ILE A 276 -6.69 -6.12 -41.15
C ILE A 276 -5.47 -5.76 -40.26
N ILE A 277 -5.69 -5.85 -38.95
CA ILE A 277 -4.65 -6.04 -37.94
C ILE A 277 -3.92 -7.35 -38.27
N ASN A 278 -2.68 -7.26 -38.73
CA ASN A 278 -1.74 -8.37 -38.86
C ASN A 278 -0.78 -8.33 -37.65
N PRO A 279 -0.84 -9.28 -36.71
CA PRO A 279 -0.03 -9.31 -35.49
C PRO A 279 1.40 -9.84 -35.76
N SER A 280 2.14 -9.25 -36.69
CA SER A 280 3.31 -9.93 -37.28
C SER A 280 4.64 -9.19 -37.16
N ASN A 281 4.80 -8.17 -36.32
CA ASN A 281 6.13 -7.60 -36.08
C ASN A 281 6.21 -6.78 -34.78
N ASP A 282 5.99 -7.44 -33.64
CA ASP A 282 6.28 -6.88 -32.32
C ASP A 282 7.77 -7.09 -31.99
N ASN A 283 8.60 -6.19 -32.50
CA ASN A 283 10.03 -6.18 -32.24
C ASN A 283 10.31 -5.31 -31.01
N PHE A 284 10.39 -5.91 -29.83
CA PHE A 284 10.71 -5.24 -28.54
C PHE A 284 12.22 -4.98 -28.42
N GLY A 285 12.76 -4.19 -29.34
CA GLY A 285 14.19 -3.85 -29.36
C GLY A 285 15.09 -5.04 -29.75
N ALA A 286 15.72 -5.66 -28.75
CA ALA A 286 16.75 -6.70 -28.92
C ALA A 286 16.19 -8.13 -28.97
N TYR A 287 14.88 -8.30 -28.78
CA TYR A 287 14.22 -9.60 -28.79
C TYR A 287 12.77 -9.52 -29.28
N THR A 288 12.23 -10.68 -29.62
CA THR A 288 10.92 -10.88 -30.22
C THR A 288 9.98 -11.56 -29.24
N MET A 289 8.67 -11.49 -29.49
CA MET A 289 7.68 -12.23 -28.69
C MET A 289 7.93 -13.75 -28.74
N ALA A 290 8.46 -14.28 -29.85
CA ALA A 290 8.84 -15.68 -29.95
C ALA A 290 9.92 -16.07 -28.93
N ASP A 291 10.86 -15.16 -28.62
CA ASP A 291 11.87 -15.40 -27.59
C ASP A 291 11.25 -15.44 -26.17
N VAL A 292 10.18 -14.67 -25.95
CA VAL A 292 9.43 -14.65 -24.68
C VAL A 292 8.60 -15.91 -24.55
N ASP A 293 7.91 -16.35 -25.61
CA ASP A 293 7.14 -17.58 -25.64
C ASP A 293 8.04 -18.81 -25.43
N ASP A 294 9.21 -18.85 -26.07
CA ASP A 294 10.19 -19.92 -25.89
C ASP A 294 10.69 -19.97 -24.44
N LEU A 295 10.95 -18.81 -23.82
CA LEU A 295 11.36 -18.73 -22.43
C LEU A 295 10.24 -19.13 -21.47
N SER A 296 9.01 -18.69 -21.73
CA SER A 296 7.81 -19.09 -20.98
C SER A 296 7.62 -20.60 -21.04
N LYS A 297 7.73 -21.19 -22.22
CA LYS A 297 7.66 -22.64 -22.39
C LYS A 297 8.78 -23.39 -21.68
N GLN A 298 9.99 -22.83 -21.62
CA GLN A 298 11.08 -23.43 -20.84
C GLN A 298 10.84 -23.36 -19.32
N LEU A 299 10.23 -22.27 -18.84
CA LEU A 299 9.96 -22.08 -17.42
C LEU A 299 8.73 -22.89 -16.96
N PHE A 300 7.68 -22.94 -17.77
CA PHE A 300 6.35 -23.40 -17.36
C PHE A 300 5.79 -24.58 -18.17
N GLY A 301 6.42 -24.96 -19.28
CA GLY A 301 5.90 -25.98 -20.19
C GLY A 301 5.72 -27.37 -19.55
N ASP A 302 6.51 -27.67 -18.52
CA ASP A 302 6.46 -28.92 -17.76
C ASP A 302 5.88 -28.72 -16.35
N MET A 303 5.24 -27.58 -16.04
CA MET A 303 4.81 -27.27 -14.67
C MET A 303 3.73 -28.23 -14.14
N ALA A 304 2.98 -28.89 -15.02
CA ALA A 304 1.97 -29.89 -14.66
C ALA A 304 2.57 -31.27 -14.26
N ASP A 305 3.86 -31.49 -14.51
CA ASP A 305 4.54 -32.73 -14.11
C ASP A 305 4.90 -32.71 -12.61
N GLU A 306 5.07 -33.88 -11.98
CA GLU A 306 5.41 -34.01 -10.54
C GLU A 306 6.69 -33.25 -10.14
N ASP A 307 7.61 -33.04 -11.09
CA ASP A 307 8.88 -32.30 -10.91
C ASP A 307 8.88 -30.90 -11.55
N GLY A 308 7.72 -30.43 -12.03
CA GLY A 308 7.61 -29.21 -12.83
C GLY A 308 8.19 -27.98 -12.13
N PHE A 309 7.83 -27.79 -10.86
CA PHE A 309 8.31 -26.66 -10.04
C PHE A 309 9.83 -26.69 -9.83
N GLU A 310 10.41 -27.87 -9.55
CA GLU A 310 11.87 -28.00 -9.34
C GLU A 310 12.63 -27.66 -10.62
N ARG A 311 12.12 -28.07 -11.78
CA ARG A 311 12.70 -27.70 -13.09
C ARG A 311 12.62 -26.20 -13.37
N THR A 312 11.51 -25.54 -13.02
CA THR A 312 11.39 -24.08 -13.11
C THR A 312 12.44 -23.41 -12.23
N LEU A 313 12.61 -23.89 -10.98
CA LEU A 313 13.60 -23.35 -10.04
C LEU A 313 15.04 -23.52 -10.55
N GLU A 314 15.39 -24.71 -11.05
CA GLU A 314 16.70 -24.96 -11.67
C GLU A 314 16.94 -24.05 -12.87
N THR A 315 15.91 -23.81 -13.68
CA THR A 315 16.00 -22.95 -14.87
C THR A 315 16.22 -21.49 -14.45
N LEU A 316 15.51 -21.00 -13.43
CA LEU A 316 15.74 -19.66 -12.87
C LEU A 316 17.14 -19.51 -12.29
N GLN A 317 17.65 -20.53 -11.59
CA GLN A 317 19.04 -20.52 -11.10
C GLN A 317 20.05 -20.48 -12.23
N LYS A 318 19.84 -21.24 -13.32
CA LYS A 318 20.68 -21.19 -14.52
C LYS A 318 20.66 -19.82 -15.18
N LEU A 319 19.49 -19.19 -15.33
CA LEU A 319 19.33 -17.85 -15.88
C LEU A 319 20.02 -16.79 -15.00
N ARG A 320 19.94 -16.94 -13.67
CA ARG A 320 20.66 -16.06 -12.73
C ARG A 320 22.17 -16.16 -12.91
N LEU A 321 22.71 -17.39 -12.94
CA LEU A 321 24.14 -17.63 -13.16
C LEU A 321 24.59 -17.13 -14.54
N GLN A 322 23.75 -17.27 -15.56
CA GLN A 322 24.01 -16.69 -16.88
C GLN A 322 24.09 -15.16 -16.81
N GLY A 323 23.19 -14.53 -16.06
CA GLY A 323 23.17 -13.09 -15.82
C GLY A 323 24.46 -12.56 -15.18
N GLU A 324 25.12 -13.31 -14.31
CA GLU A 324 26.37 -12.88 -13.64
C GLU A 324 27.51 -12.57 -14.62
N GLY A 325 27.51 -13.19 -15.81
CA GLY A 325 28.52 -12.95 -16.86
C GLY A 325 28.10 -11.93 -17.93
N MET A 326 26.90 -11.37 -17.85
CA MET A 326 26.33 -10.50 -18.88
C MET A 326 26.58 -9.01 -18.61
N SER A 327 26.56 -8.20 -19.68
CA SER A 327 26.57 -6.74 -19.52
C SER A 327 25.29 -6.28 -18.84
N GLU A 328 25.30 -5.09 -18.23
CA GLU A 328 24.12 -4.56 -17.54
C GLU A 328 22.89 -4.44 -18.46
N ALA A 329 23.08 -3.95 -19.69
CA ALA A 329 22.01 -3.85 -20.68
C ALA A 329 21.41 -5.23 -21.02
N ASP A 330 22.26 -6.26 -21.16
CA ASP A 330 21.80 -7.61 -21.47
C ASP A 330 21.11 -8.26 -20.25
N ARG A 331 21.61 -8.02 -19.03
CA ARG A 331 20.98 -8.48 -17.79
C ARG A 331 19.58 -7.92 -17.64
N ARG A 332 19.40 -6.63 -17.92
CA ARG A 332 18.09 -5.96 -17.92
C ARG A 332 17.15 -6.58 -18.96
N THR A 333 17.65 -6.78 -20.18
CA THR A 333 16.90 -7.43 -21.26
C THR A 333 16.46 -8.86 -20.86
N LEU A 334 17.32 -9.62 -20.20
CA LEU A 334 16.99 -10.96 -19.70
C LEU A 334 15.92 -10.91 -18.60
N ALA A 335 16.04 -9.98 -17.65
CA ALA A 335 15.06 -9.80 -16.58
C ALA A 335 13.68 -9.41 -17.13
N GLU A 336 13.63 -8.51 -18.12
CA GLU A 336 12.39 -8.11 -18.80
C GLU A 336 11.74 -9.31 -19.52
N LYS A 337 12.52 -10.15 -20.22
CA LYS A 337 12.01 -11.39 -20.82
C LYS A 337 11.40 -12.34 -19.79
N VAL A 338 12.09 -12.55 -18.66
CA VAL A 338 11.60 -13.43 -17.58
C VAL A 338 10.29 -12.86 -17.03
N ALA A 339 10.23 -11.57 -16.72
CA ALA A 339 9.02 -10.92 -16.22
C ALA A 339 7.83 -11.05 -17.17
N LEU A 340 8.04 -10.83 -18.48
CA LEU A 340 7.00 -11.02 -19.49
C LEU A 340 6.52 -12.47 -19.59
N ALA A 341 7.44 -13.44 -19.47
CA ALA A 341 7.09 -14.85 -19.45
C ALA A 341 6.18 -15.21 -18.26
N PHE A 342 6.46 -14.68 -17.06
CA PHE A 342 5.58 -14.84 -15.89
C PHE A 342 4.22 -14.19 -16.10
N GLN A 343 4.18 -13.00 -16.71
CA GLN A 343 2.93 -12.31 -17.00
C GLN A 343 2.03 -13.12 -17.95
N LEU A 344 2.61 -13.75 -18.98
CA LEU A 344 1.87 -14.63 -19.89
C LEU A 344 1.28 -15.84 -19.18
N GLN A 345 2.04 -16.46 -18.28
CA GLN A 345 1.57 -17.62 -17.52
C GLN A 345 0.38 -17.26 -16.61
N LEU A 346 0.49 -16.15 -15.86
CA LEU A 346 -0.58 -15.69 -14.97
C LEU A 346 -1.84 -15.28 -15.74
N ALA A 347 -1.68 -14.71 -16.94
CA ALA A 347 -2.81 -14.37 -17.80
C ALA A 347 -3.56 -15.63 -18.29
N ALA A 348 -2.83 -16.67 -18.69
CA ALA A 348 -3.42 -17.93 -19.15
C ALA A 348 -4.24 -18.62 -18.05
N GLU A 349 -3.76 -18.63 -16.81
CA GLU A 349 -4.50 -19.20 -15.67
C GLU A 349 -5.80 -18.43 -15.36
N SER A 350 -5.80 -17.10 -15.57
CA SER A 350 -6.99 -16.27 -15.34
C SER A 350 -8.11 -16.51 -16.38
N ASP A 351 -7.75 -16.89 -17.60
CA ASP A 351 -8.72 -17.17 -18.67
C ASP A 351 -9.42 -18.53 -18.45
N GLU A 352 -8.69 -19.55 -17.97
CA GLU A 352 -9.26 -20.87 -17.66
C GLU A 352 -10.28 -20.79 -16.51
N GLU A 353 -10.02 -19.99 -15.48
CA GLU A 353 -10.97 -19.82 -14.35
C GLU A 353 -12.26 -19.09 -14.79
N ASN A 354 -12.16 -18.17 -15.74
CA ASN A 354 -13.30 -17.45 -16.29
C ASN A 354 -14.15 -18.31 -17.24
N GLU A 355 -13.53 -19.25 -17.97
CA GLU A 355 -14.26 -20.20 -18.81
C GLU A 355 -15.07 -21.20 -17.97
N TYR A 356 -14.52 -21.64 -16.83
CA TYR A 356 -15.22 -22.52 -15.88
C TYR A 356 -16.40 -21.85 -15.16
N LYS A 357 -16.35 -20.53 -14.96
CA LYS A 357 -17.47 -19.76 -14.37
C LYS A 357 -18.60 -19.46 -15.38
N ARG A 358 -18.33 -19.61 -16.68
CA ARG A 358 -19.32 -19.39 -17.75
C ARG A 358 -20.00 -20.66 -18.24
N ALA A 359 -19.38 -21.82 -18.02
CA ALA A 359 -19.97 -23.15 -18.25
C ALA A 359 -20.83 -23.59 -17.05
#